data_AF-A0A1Z5KBB8-F1
#
_entry.id   AF-A0A1Z5KBB8-F1
#
_cell.length_a   1.000
_cell.length_b   1.000
_cell.length_c   1.000
_cell.angle_alpha   90.00
_cell.angle_beta   90.00
_cell.angle_gamma   90.00
#
_symmetry.space_group_name_H-M   'P 1'
#
loop_
_entity.id
_entity.type
_entity.pdbx_description
1 polymer ?
#
loop_
_entity_poly.entity_id
_entity_poly.type
_entity_poly.pdbx_seq_one_letter_code
_entity_poly.pdbx_strand_id
1 'polypeptide(L)'
;MVGETSLNETILSSLGRKARERLTEERSKRPEIRRIEAPTEVEQHSSSAKFIIPPKKRKPSSERSRLRKRKSAVDDTNVDRWLPSLAHLVVLPTESRSRLVQLHGLPLETTAGKVKRFFMGLDPEKILFLPTRRDQRRIMSLDAVASNPRKKGGVFVERNSPDFRVFVLFDSAPTAALAVDRSGEVMDVDSDTGASIAVSMVPKPFASYFLKHMTVEARAGASLRQRLDEVERTLNPKVSDILWQQADEVLGLQVSDTNCNVKSSSFPVFINTGLSGYKKLKQQLDWLVEQRQSLYYELPFPSCELLDPSLDADPTMRLSTSATKALEHEIDRIRAELLVLIRYKSHFSVPNKVDEDEISTSHEQEM
;
A
#
# COMPACT_ATOMS: atom_id res chain seq x y z
N MET A 1 -12.78 9.23 -59.37
CA MET A 1 -12.28 8.32 -58.31
C MET A 1 -13.42 8.03 -57.34
N VAL A 2 -14.29 7.07 -57.68
CA VAL A 2 -15.37 6.59 -56.80
C VAL A 2 -15.44 5.07 -57.02
N GLY A 3 -14.93 4.27 -56.07
CA GLY A 3 -14.83 2.82 -56.25
C GLY A 3 -14.17 2.06 -55.10
N GLU A 4 -13.22 2.66 -54.38
CA GLU A 4 -12.46 1.96 -53.32
C GLU A 4 -13.19 1.84 -51.98
N THR A 5 -14.20 2.67 -51.72
CA THR A 5 -14.97 2.63 -50.47
C THR A 5 -15.88 1.40 -50.36
N SER A 6 -16.49 0.96 -51.47
CA SER A 6 -17.42 -0.18 -51.52
C SER A 6 -16.78 -1.53 -51.17
N LEU A 7 -15.51 -1.72 -51.56
CA LEU A 7 -14.77 -2.95 -51.27
C LEU A 7 -14.50 -3.14 -49.77
N ASN A 8 -14.20 -2.06 -49.05
CA ASN A 8 -13.88 -2.12 -47.63
C ASN A 8 -15.10 -2.47 -46.76
N GLU A 9 -16.29 -1.92 -47.05
CA GLU A 9 -17.52 -2.29 -46.33
C GLU A 9 -17.90 -3.77 -46.55
N THR A 10 -17.73 -4.26 -47.78
CA THR A 10 -18.01 -5.67 -48.12
C THR A 10 -17.10 -6.62 -47.34
N ILE A 11 -15.81 -6.28 -47.22
CA ILE A 11 -14.83 -7.05 -46.43
C ILE A 11 -15.20 -7.03 -44.94
N LEU A 12 -15.49 -5.84 -44.37
CA LEU A 12 -15.88 -5.70 -42.95
C LEU A 12 -17.14 -6.52 -42.61
N SER A 13 -18.15 -6.47 -43.49
CA SER A 13 -19.40 -7.22 -43.34
C SER A 13 -19.15 -8.74 -43.34
N SER A 14 -18.28 -9.22 -44.24
CA SER A 14 -17.92 -10.64 -44.32
C SER A 14 -17.17 -11.15 -43.06
N LEU A 15 -16.29 -10.32 -42.49
CA LEU A 15 -15.58 -10.58 -41.24
C LEU A 15 -16.55 -10.63 -40.05
N GLY A 16 -17.45 -9.64 -39.95
CA GLY A 16 -18.48 -9.58 -38.92
C GLY A 16 -19.50 -10.72 -38.99
N ARG A 17 -19.69 -11.34 -40.16
CA ARG A 17 -20.49 -12.56 -40.33
C ARG A 17 -19.73 -13.81 -39.85
N LYS A 18 -18.49 -14.02 -40.31
CA LYS A 18 -17.65 -15.16 -39.89
C LYS A 18 -17.40 -15.19 -38.37
N ALA A 19 -17.26 -14.03 -37.74
CA ALA A 19 -17.14 -13.93 -36.28
C ALA A 19 -18.39 -14.41 -35.54
N ARG A 20 -19.59 -14.09 -36.07
CA ARG A 20 -20.88 -14.53 -35.50
C ARG A 20 -21.10 -16.04 -35.66
N GLU A 21 -20.79 -16.58 -36.84
CA GLU A 21 -20.88 -18.03 -37.12
C GLU A 21 -19.97 -18.85 -36.18
N ARG A 22 -18.73 -18.40 -35.94
CA ARG A 22 -17.82 -19.02 -34.95
C ARG A 22 -18.36 -18.98 -33.52
N LEU A 23 -18.96 -17.86 -33.11
CA LEU A 23 -19.58 -17.72 -31.78
C LEU A 23 -20.79 -18.65 -31.60
N THR A 24 -21.58 -18.89 -32.65
CA THR A 24 -22.68 -19.86 -32.61
C THR A 24 -22.18 -21.30 -32.54
N GLU A 25 -21.12 -21.66 -33.28
CA GLU A 25 -20.48 -22.98 -33.12
C GLU A 25 -19.87 -23.20 -31.73
N GLU A 26 -19.21 -22.19 -31.17
CA GLU A 26 -18.68 -22.24 -29.80
C GLU A 26 -19.79 -22.45 -28.77
N ARG A 27 -20.94 -21.81 -28.96
CA ARG A 27 -22.11 -22.01 -28.08
C ARG A 27 -22.72 -23.40 -28.23
N SER A 28 -22.83 -23.95 -29.44
CA SER A 28 -23.38 -25.30 -29.65
C SER A 28 -22.49 -26.43 -29.14
N LYS A 29 -21.18 -26.18 -29.00
CA LYS A 29 -20.20 -27.14 -28.46
C LYS A 29 -20.15 -27.16 -26.92
N ARG A 30 -20.80 -26.22 -26.22
CA ARG A 30 -20.84 -26.17 -24.76
C ARG A 30 -22.03 -27.03 -24.26
N PRO A 31 -21.82 -27.99 -23.35
CA PRO A 31 -22.92 -28.77 -22.80
C PRO A 31 -23.88 -27.84 -22.05
N GLU A 32 -25.17 -27.99 -22.34
CA GLU A 32 -26.23 -27.15 -21.80
C GLU A 32 -26.25 -27.23 -20.27
N ILE A 33 -26.16 -26.06 -19.62
CA ILE A 33 -26.27 -25.94 -18.17
C ILE A 33 -27.73 -26.19 -17.80
N ARG A 34 -28.07 -27.45 -17.54
CA ARG A 34 -29.40 -27.84 -17.05
C ARG A 34 -29.69 -27.11 -15.75
N ARG A 35 -30.60 -26.14 -15.83
CA ARG A 35 -31.14 -25.42 -14.68
C ARG A 35 -31.83 -26.44 -13.78
N ILE A 36 -31.33 -26.62 -12.56
CA ILE A 36 -32.01 -27.44 -11.56
C ILE A 36 -33.25 -26.67 -11.15
N GLU A 37 -34.42 -27.19 -11.51
CA GLU A 37 -35.70 -26.65 -11.05
C GLU A 37 -35.82 -26.87 -9.54
N ALA A 38 -36.13 -25.81 -8.81
CA ALA A 38 -36.42 -25.91 -7.38
C ALA A 38 -37.77 -26.63 -7.21
N PRO A 39 -37.89 -27.57 -6.25
CA PRO A 39 -39.13 -28.30 -6.05
C PRO A 39 -40.25 -27.36 -5.61
N THR A 40 -41.39 -27.49 -6.29
CA THR A 40 -42.62 -26.73 -6.10
C THR A 40 -43.08 -26.72 -4.64
N GLU A 41 -43.54 -25.57 -4.17
CA GLU A 41 -44.25 -25.45 -2.90
C GLU A 41 -45.52 -26.31 -2.91
N VAL A 42 -45.74 -27.08 -1.85
CA VAL A 42 -46.98 -27.84 -1.63
C VAL A 42 -47.68 -27.26 -0.41
N GLU A 43 -48.98 -27.04 -0.56
CA GLU A 43 -49.82 -26.34 0.40
C GLU A 43 -49.99 -27.07 1.75
N GLN A 44 -50.42 -26.26 2.70
CA GLN A 44 -51.06 -26.57 3.98
C GLN A 44 -51.62 -28.00 4.14
N HIS A 45 -51.34 -28.63 5.29
CA HIS A 45 -52.42 -29.09 6.17
C HIS A 45 -51.96 -29.28 7.62
N SER A 46 -52.92 -29.09 8.52
CA SER A 46 -52.81 -29.19 9.96
C SER A 46 -52.78 -30.62 10.49
N SER A 47 -52.20 -30.80 11.68
CA SER A 47 -52.64 -31.66 12.79
C SER A 47 -51.54 -32.55 13.40
N SER A 48 -51.77 -32.89 14.67
CA SER A 48 -50.81 -33.49 15.59
C SER A 48 -50.76 -35.01 15.52
N ALA A 49 -49.56 -35.59 15.37
CA ALA A 49 -49.25 -36.95 15.84
C ALA A 49 -47.76 -37.09 16.20
N LYS A 50 -47.47 -37.71 17.34
CA LYS A 50 -46.10 -38.10 17.72
C LYS A 50 -45.66 -39.29 16.87
N PHE A 51 -44.54 -39.20 16.17
CA PHE A 51 -43.92 -40.37 15.53
C PHE A 51 -42.41 -40.46 15.76
N ILE A 52 -41.96 -41.71 15.84
CA ILE A 52 -40.64 -42.15 16.32
C ILE A 52 -39.59 -41.96 15.23
N ILE A 53 -38.38 -41.50 15.60
CA ILE A 53 -37.28 -41.24 14.68
C ILE A 53 -36.45 -42.53 14.43
N PRO A 54 -36.35 -43.04 13.19
CA PRO A 54 -35.35 -44.04 12.83
C PRO A 54 -34.04 -43.37 12.36
N PRO A 55 -32.85 -43.92 12.68
CA PRO A 55 -31.57 -43.31 12.32
C PRO A 55 -31.24 -43.50 10.82
N LYS A 56 -31.38 -42.44 10.02
CA LYS A 56 -30.88 -42.42 8.63
C LYS A 56 -29.35 -42.33 8.59
N LYS A 57 -28.70 -43.39 8.10
CA LYS A 57 -27.26 -43.44 7.79
C LYS A 57 -26.89 -42.33 6.79
N ARG A 58 -26.03 -41.38 7.20
CA ARG A 58 -25.44 -40.37 6.31
C ARG A 58 -24.40 -41.03 5.39
N LYS A 59 -24.61 -40.99 4.08
CA LYS A 59 -23.55 -41.24 3.09
C LYS A 59 -22.70 -39.98 2.95
N PRO A 60 -21.37 -40.01 3.11
CA PRO A 60 -20.52 -38.86 2.82
C PRO A 60 -20.32 -38.72 1.30
N SER A 61 -20.84 -37.64 0.71
CA SER A 61 -20.59 -37.29 -0.69
C SER A 61 -19.21 -36.63 -0.83
N SER A 62 -18.16 -37.45 -0.83
CA SER A 62 -16.78 -36.98 -1.03
C SER A 62 -16.42 -36.88 -2.51
N GLU A 63 -16.85 -35.81 -3.18
CA GLU A 63 -16.47 -35.55 -4.58
C GLU A 63 -15.87 -34.15 -4.76
N ARG A 64 -14.89 -33.82 -3.90
CA ARG A 64 -13.92 -32.76 -4.21
C ARG A 64 -12.98 -33.28 -5.30
N SER A 65 -13.14 -32.69 -6.49
CA SER A 65 -12.27 -32.82 -7.66
C SER A 65 -10.80 -33.01 -7.26
N ARG A 66 -10.27 -34.21 -7.57
CA ARG A 66 -8.83 -34.50 -7.45
C ARG A 66 -8.11 -33.90 -8.64
N LEU A 67 -7.86 -32.58 -8.60
CA LEU A 67 -6.88 -31.96 -9.47
C LEU A 67 -5.52 -32.61 -9.18
N ARG A 68 -5.09 -33.53 -10.06
CA ARG A 68 -3.89 -34.35 -9.87
C ARG A 68 -2.67 -33.43 -9.84
N LYS A 69 -2.15 -33.12 -8.64
CA LYS A 69 -0.80 -32.61 -8.47
C LYS A 69 0.17 -33.61 -9.10
N ARG A 70 0.63 -33.31 -10.32
CA ARG A 70 1.83 -33.92 -10.89
C ARG A 70 2.99 -33.49 -10.01
N LYS A 71 3.31 -34.31 -8.99
CA LYS A 71 4.61 -34.23 -8.31
C LYS A 71 5.66 -34.65 -9.32
N SER A 72 6.20 -33.67 -10.04
CA SER A 72 7.50 -33.85 -10.69
C SER A 72 8.51 -34.05 -9.57
N ALA A 73 9.25 -35.15 -9.59
CA ALA A 73 10.40 -35.34 -8.71
C ALA A 73 11.59 -34.55 -9.28
N VAL A 74 11.45 -33.23 -9.30
CA VAL A 74 12.61 -32.33 -9.39
C VAL A 74 13.35 -32.46 -8.07
N ASP A 75 14.68 -32.48 -8.12
CA ASP A 75 15.52 -32.65 -6.94
C ASP A 75 15.27 -31.51 -5.95
N ASP A 76 14.56 -31.82 -4.87
CA ASP A 76 13.96 -30.87 -3.93
C ASP A 76 15.00 -30.29 -2.95
N THR A 77 16.27 -30.57 -3.21
CA THR A 77 17.46 -30.28 -2.39
C THR A 77 17.94 -28.84 -2.52
N ASN A 78 17.79 -28.21 -3.69
CA ASN A 78 18.32 -26.88 -3.98
C ASN A 78 17.33 -25.71 -3.76
N VAL A 79 16.22 -25.94 -3.04
CA VAL A 79 15.21 -24.91 -2.78
C VAL A 79 15.23 -24.45 -1.33
N ASP A 80 15.53 -23.17 -1.10
CA ASP A 80 15.30 -22.54 0.20
C ASP A 80 13.79 -22.34 0.43
N ARG A 81 13.23 -23.26 1.21
CA ARG A 81 11.83 -23.29 1.66
C ARG A 81 11.57 -22.46 2.92
N TRP A 82 12.40 -21.48 3.24
CA TRP A 82 12.05 -20.48 4.24
C TRP A 82 11.02 -19.50 3.67
N LEU A 83 10.03 -19.15 4.49
CA LEU A 83 9.00 -18.16 4.21
C LEU A 83 8.77 -17.35 5.50
N PRO A 84 8.71 -16.02 5.43
CA PRO A 84 8.38 -15.20 6.58
C PRO A 84 6.87 -15.31 6.89
N SER A 85 6.49 -15.15 8.17
CA SER A 85 5.10 -15.34 8.57
C SER A 85 4.23 -14.13 8.27
N LEU A 86 3.17 -14.37 7.49
CA LEU A 86 2.13 -13.39 7.16
C LEU A 86 0.92 -13.45 8.13
N ALA A 87 0.97 -14.26 9.19
CA ALA A 87 -0.20 -14.61 10.00
C ALA A 87 -0.89 -13.44 10.74
N HIS A 88 -0.22 -12.30 10.85
CA HIS A 88 -0.72 -11.06 11.46
C HIS A 88 -1.21 -10.03 10.43
N LEU A 89 -0.98 -10.28 9.13
CA LEU A 89 -1.50 -9.44 8.05
C LEU A 89 -2.99 -9.76 7.84
N VAL A 90 -3.82 -8.72 7.78
CA VAL A 90 -5.27 -8.85 7.71
C VAL A 90 -5.69 -9.42 6.35
N VAL A 91 -6.49 -10.49 6.36
CA VAL A 91 -7.15 -11.00 5.14
C VAL A 91 -8.22 -9.99 4.72
N LEU A 92 -7.99 -9.29 3.62
CA LEU A 92 -8.85 -8.20 3.19
C LEU A 92 -10.15 -8.68 2.50
N PRO A 93 -11.30 -8.05 2.83
CA PRO A 93 -12.53 -8.25 2.07
C PRO A 93 -12.35 -7.74 0.63
N THR A 94 -13.11 -8.29 -0.31
CA THR A 94 -12.91 -8.10 -1.75
C THR A 94 -12.95 -6.63 -2.17
N GLU A 95 -13.81 -5.82 -1.54
CA GLU A 95 -13.95 -4.38 -1.82
C GLU A 95 -12.71 -3.57 -1.42
N SER A 96 -11.91 -4.05 -0.46
CA SER A 96 -10.73 -3.36 0.06
C SER A 96 -9.42 -3.76 -0.63
N ARG A 97 -9.44 -4.75 -1.52
CA ARG A 97 -8.26 -5.23 -2.27
C ARG A 97 -7.83 -4.21 -3.32
N SER A 98 -6.54 -3.89 -3.37
CA SER A 98 -5.98 -2.98 -4.38
C SER A 98 -5.46 -3.75 -5.60
N ARG A 99 -4.90 -3.01 -6.57
CA ARG A 99 -4.12 -3.54 -7.70
C ARG A 99 -2.67 -3.89 -7.33
N LEU A 100 -2.29 -3.70 -6.06
CA LEU A 100 -0.92 -3.75 -5.57
C LEU A 100 -0.78 -4.92 -4.58
N VAL A 101 0.25 -5.76 -4.80
CA VAL A 101 0.68 -6.78 -3.84
C VAL A 101 2.07 -6.43 -3.31
N GLN A 102 2.39 -6.92 -2.11
CA GLN A 102 3.73 -6.82 -1.52
C GLN A 102 4.42 -8.19 -1.56
N LEU A 103 5.72 -8.18 -1.85
CA LEU A 103 6.58 -9.36 -1.85
C LEU A 103 7.42 -9.40 -0.58
N HIS A 104 7.57 -10.59 -0.01
CA HIS A 104 8.26 -10.82 1.26
C HIS A 104 9.33 -11.91 1.12
N GLY A 105 10.49 -11.67 1.75
CA GLY A 105 11.60 -12.61 1.74
C GLY A 105 12.33 -12.69 0.39
N LEU A 106 12.38 -11.60 -0.39
CA LEU A 106 13.09 -11.59 -1.67
C LEU A 106 14.60 -11.82 -1.49
N PRO A 107 15.24 -12.71 -2.28
CA PRO A 107 16.70 -12.85 -2.37
C PRO A 107 17.38 -11.51 -2.65
N LEU A 108 18.61 -11.30 -2.17
CA LEU A 108 19.35 -10.03 -2.38
C LEU A 108 19.42 -9.65 -3.87
N GLU A 109 19.92 -10.56 -4.72
CA GLU A 109 20.07 -10.37 -6.17
C GLU A 109 18.76 -10.57 -6.97
N THR A 110 17.64 -10.14 -6.40
CA THR A 110 16.37 -10.05 -7.12
C THR A 110 16.40 -8.87 -8.08
N THR A 111 16.15 -9.11 -9.37
CA THR A 111 15.98 -8.08 -10.40
C THR A 111 14.52 -7.95 -10.80
N ALA A 112 14.15 -6.85 -11.45
CA ALA A 112 12.81 -6.68 -12.02
C ALA A 112 12.43 -7.83 -12.98
N GLY A 113 13.40 -8.36 -13.74
CA GLY A 113 13.19 -9.49 -14.64
C GLY A 113 12.84 -10.79 -13.92
N LYS A 114 13.49 -11.10 -12.79
CA LYS A 114 13.17 -12.26 -11.95
C LYS A 114 11.74 -12.17 -11.39
N VAL A 115 11.32 -10.98 -10.94
CA VAL A 115 9.93 -10.73 -10.47
C VAL A 115 8.90 -10.86 -11.61
N LYS A 116 9.18 -10.32 -12.80
CA LYS A 116 8.27 -10.48 -13.96
C LYS A 116 8.15 -11.95 -14.38
N ARG A 117 9.23 -12.73 -14.35
CA ARG A 117 9.18 -14.19 -14.60
C ARG A 117 8.40 -14.92 -13.51
N PHE A 118 8.60 -14.58 -12.24
CA PHE A 118 7.84 -15.16 -11.13
C PHE A 118 6.34 -14.95 -11.32
N PHE A 119 5.88 -13.78 -11.81
CA PHE A 119 4.48 -13.51 -12.13
C PHE A 119 4.08 -13.74 -13.60
N MET A 120 4.83 -14.55 -14.36
CA MET A 120 4.51 -14.86 -15.77
C MET A 120 3.09 -15.40 -15.91
N GLY A 121 2.32 -14.83 -16.85
CA GLY A 121 0.90 -15.14 -17.07
C GLY A 121 -0.09 -14.27 -16.27
N LEU A 122 0.40 -13.38 -15.39
CA LEU A 122 -0.38 -12.32 -14.73
C LEU A 122 0.06 -10.90 -15.15
N ASP A 123 1.02 -10.80 -16.06
CA ASP A 123 1.49 -9.59 -16.75
C ASP A 123 1.61 -8.32 -15.86
N PRO A 124 2.54 -8.32 -14.88
CA PRO A 124 2.76 -7.19 -14.00
C PRO A 124 3.19 -5.92 -14.75
N GLU A 125 2.45 -4.83 -14.55
CA GLU A 125 2.70 -3.52 -15.15
C GLU A 125 4.04 -2.97 -14.65
N LYS A 126 4.15 -2.78 -13.32
CA LYS A 126 5.27 -2.12 -12.65
C LYS A 126 5.73 -2.88 -11.41
N ILE A 127 7.01 -2.74 -11.11
CA ILE A 127 7.63 -3.24 -9.88
C ILE A 127 8.18 -2.01 -9.16
N LEU A 128 7.76 -1.84 -7.91
CA LEU A 128 7.93 -0.61 -7.14
C LEU A 128 8.52 -0.95 -5.77
N PHE A 129 9.21 -0.03 -5.10
CA PHE A 129 9.71 -0.23 -3.74
C PHE A 129 9.84 1.06 -2.94
N LEU A 130 9.43 1.05 -1.67
CA LEU A 130 9.39 2.26 -0.85
C LEU A 130 10.79 2.67 -0.35
N PRO A 131 11.05 3.98 -0.12
CA PRO A 131 12.23 4.45 0.60
C PRO A 131 12.39 3.77 1.97
N THR A 132 13.63 3.50 2.36
CA THR A 132 13.98 2.89 3.64
C THR A 132 13.54 3.78 4.80
N ARG A 133 12.83 3.16 5.76
CA ARG A 133 12.35 3.82 6.98
C ARG A 133 13.48 3.82 8.02
N ARG A 134 13.99 5.00 8.38
CA ARG A 134 15.24 5.15 9.14
C ARG A 134 15.18 4.69 10.60
N ASP A 135 14.01 4.74 11.22
CA ASP A 135 13.81 4.23 12.58
C ASP A 135 13.89 2.68 12.67
N GLN A 136 13.96 2.00 11.52
CA GLN A 136 13.96 0.54 11.35
C GLN A 136 12.78 -0.16 12.04
N ARG A 137 11.73 0.59 12.40
CA ARG A 137 10.58 0.04 13.09
C ARG A 137 9.69 -0.70 12.10
N ARG A 138 9.19 -1.85 12.55
CA ARG A 138 8.35 -2.73 11.77
C ARG A 138 6.92 -2.21 11.73
N ILE A 139 6.37 -2.06 10.53
CA ILE A 139 4.99 -1.67 10.27
C ILE A 139 4.15 -2.94 10.25
N MET A 140 3.36 -3.19 11.29
CA MET A 140 2.61 -4.45 11.46
C MET A 140 1.56 -4.69 10.36
N SER A 141 1.06 -3.64 9.71
CA SER A 141 0.11 -3.76 8.61
C SER A 141 0.74 -4.10 7.25
N LEU A 142 2.08 -4.14 7.16
CA LEU A 142 2.82 -4.43 5.93
C LEU A 142 3.85 -5.55 6.11
N ASP A 143 4.69 -5.46 7.13
CA ASP A 143 5.96 -6.20 7.19
C ASP A 143 5.78 -7.60 7.79
N ALA A 144 6.20 -8.63 7.05
CA ALA A 144 6.14 -10.01 7.52
C ALA A 144 6.98 -10.25 8.81
N VAL A 145 6.61 -11.25 9.63
CA VAL A 145 7.47 -11.68 10.75
C VAL A 145 8.61 -12.53 10.20
N ALA A 146 9.84 -12.04 10.29
CA ALA A 146 11.02 -12.85 10.05
C ALA A 146 11.23 -13.83 11.23
N SER A 147 10.79 -15.08 11.07
CA SER A 147 11.22 -16.16 11.95
C SER A 147 12.68 -16.51 11.62
N ASN A 148 13.50 -16.74 12.65
CA ASN A 148 14.94 -16.97 12.53
C ASN A 148 15.23 -18.04 11.44
N PRO A 149 15.93 -17.73 10.34
CA PRO A 149 15.98 -18.60 9.15
C PRO A 149 16.88 -19.84 9.31
N ARG A 150 17.46 -20.06 10.50
CA ARG A 150 18.39 -21.16 10.80
C ARG A 150 17.69 -22.52 10.85
N LYS A 151 17.42 -23.11 9.68
CA LYS A 151 17.23 -24.55 9.53
C LYS A 151 18.59 -25.24 9.55
N LYS A 152 18.74 -26.29 10.37
CA LYS A 152 19.91 -27.17 10.34
C LYS A 152 19.76 -28.15 9.16
N GLY A 153 20.46 -27.89 8.05
CA GLY A 153 20.48 -28.72 6.85
C GLY A 153 19.49 -28.26 5.77
N GLY A 154 20.03 -27.87 4.62
CA GLY A 154 19.31 -27.38 3.45
C GLY A 154 20.05 -26.23 2.77
N VAL A 155 19.71 -25.92 1.52
CA VAL A 155 20.18 -24.70 0.85
C VAL A 155 19.63 -23.46 1.55
N PHE A 156 20.50 -22.47 1.76
CA PHE A 156 20.19 -21.19 2.38
C PHE A 156 20.42 -20.09 1.35
N VAL A 157 19.42 -19.24 1.13
CA VAL A 157 19.50 -18.08 0.25
C VAL A 157 19.51 -16.82 1.09
N GLU A 158 20.47 -15.93 0.84
CA GLU A 158 20.53 -14.63 1.50
C GLU A 158 19.43 -13.71 0.96
N ARG A 159 18.71 -13.04 1.86
CA ARG A 159 17.47 -12.30 1.56
C ARG A 159 17.57 -10.87 2.05
N ASN A 160 16.85 -10.00 1.36
CA ASN A 160 16.68 -8.60 1.78
C ASN A 160 16.05 -8.52 3.17
N SER A 161 16.42 -7.47 3.90
CA SER A 161 15.85 -7.14 5.20
C SER A 161 14.33 -6.90 5.12
N PRO A 162 13.53 -7.20 6.17
CA PRO A 162 12.08 -7.06 6.14
C PRO A 162 11.54 -5.64 5.92
N ASP A 163 12.37 -4.61 6.09
CA ASP A 163 12.06 -3.20 5.79
C ASP A 163 12.21 -2.84 4.30
N PHE A 164 12.80 -3.72 3.48
CA PHE A 164 12.88 -3.58 2.02
C PHE A 164 11.54 -3.98 1.37
N ARG A 165 10.62 -3.02 1.32
CA ARG A 165 9.23 -3.22 0.89
C ARG A 165 9.10 -3.13 -0.63
N VAL A 166 9.08 -4.28 -1.30
CA VAL A 166 8.85 -4.40 -2.74
C VAL A 166 7.39 -4.70 -3.05
N PHE A 167 6.85 -4.00 -4.04
CA PHE A 167 5.47 -4.10 -4.50
C PHE A 167 5.41 -4.41 -5.99
N VAL A 168 4.32 -5.07 -6.40
CA VAL A 168 4.01 -5.33 -7.82
C VAL A 168 2.61 -4.79 -8.12
N LEU A 169 2.54 -3.95 -9.15
CA LEU A 169 1.31 -3.35 -9.65
C LEU A 169 0.80 -4.16 -10.84
N PHE A 170 -0.48 -4.53 -10.77
CA PHE A 170 -1.21 -5.21 -11.84
C PHE A 170 -2.27 -4.31 -12.46
N ASP A 171 -2.82 -4.73 -13.60
CA ASP A 171 -3.92 -4.08 -14.31
C ASP A 171 -5.21 -3.97 -13.47
N SER A 172 -5.48 -4.98 -12.64
CA SER A 172 -6.74 -5.13 -11.92
C SER A 172 -6.57 -5.74 -10.52
N ALA A 173 -7.50 -5.42 -9.61
CA ALA A 173 -7.52 -6.03 -8.27
C ALA A 173 -7.81 -7.55 -8.29
N PRO A 174 -8.64 -8.10 -9.21
CA PRO A 174 -8.70 -9.54 -9.45
C PRO A 174 -7.36 -10.17 -9.84
N THR A 175 -6.60 -9.57 -10.76
CA THR A 175 -5.25 -10.06 -11.14
C THR A 175 -4.29 -10.05 -9.95
N ALA A 176 -4.29 -8.96 -9.17
CA ALA A 176 -3.53 -8.87 -7.93
C ALA A 176 -3.96 -9.94 -6.90
N ALA A 177 -5.23 -10.34 -6.85
CA ALA A 177 -5.69 -11.41 -5.97
C ALA A 177 -5.14 -12.78 -6.42
N LEU A 178 -5.14 -13.07 -7.73
CA LEU A 178 -4.50 -14.28 -8.28
C LEU A 178 -2.98 -14.30 -8.03
N ALA A 179 -2.33 -13.12 -8.00
CA ALA A 179 -0.92 -13.02 -7.64
C ALA A 179 -0.64 -13.39 -6.17
N VAL A 180 -1.59 -13.14 -5.24
CA VAL A 180 -1.47 -13.57 -3.84
C VAL A 180 -1.58 -15.09 -3.70
N ASP A 181 -2.37 -15.77 -4.54
CA ASP A 181 -2.47 -17.23 -4.54
C ASP A 181 -1.14 -17.94 -4.89
N ARG A 182 -0.16 -17.21 -5.46
CA ARG A 182 1.21 -17.67 -5.72
C ARG A 182 2.15 -17.59 -4.51
N SER A 183 1.65 -17.15 -3.35
CA SER A 183 2.41 -17.10 -2.10
C SER A 183 2.87 -18.51 -1.68
N GLY A 184 4.18 -18.68 -1.53
CA GLY A 184 4.84 -19.96 -1.26
C GLY A 184 5.39 -20.67 -2.50
N GLU A 185 5.17 -20.14 -3.71
CA GLU A 185 5.88 -20.59 -4.90
C GLU A 185 7.37 -20.22 -4.87
N VAL A 186 8.15 -20.90 -5.71
CA VAL A 186 9.61 -20.75 -5.80
C VAL A 186 9.94 -19.73 -6.90
N MET A 187 10.81 -18.77 -6.57
CA MET A 187 11.46 -17.87 -7.52
C MET A 187 12.88 -18.37 -7.78
N ASP A 188 13.29 -18.41 -9.06
CA ASP A 188 14.66 -18.71 -9.46
C ASP A 188 15.61 -17.66 -8.86
N VAL A 189 16.60 -18.10 -8.09
CA VAL A 189 17.72 -17.24 -7.66
C VAL A 189 18.78 -17.26 -8.74
N ASP A 190 19.27 -18.47 -9.05
CA ASP A 190 20.30 -18.76 -10.05
C ASP A 190 19.86 -19.96 -10.92
N SER A 191 20.76 -20.57 -11.70
CA SER A 191 20.44 -21.72 -12.58
C SER A 191 19.87 -22.92 -11.82
N ASP A 192 20.40 -23.19 -10.64
CA ASP A 192 20.14 -24.43 -9.89
C ASP A 192 19.50 -24.19 -8.51
N THR A 193 19.38 -22.92 -8.09
CA THR A 193 18.96 -22.50 -6.74
C THR A 193 17.64 -21.73 -6.78
N GLY A 194 16.67 -22.16 -5.97
CA GLY A 194 15.37 -21.50 -5.84
C GLY A 194 15.08 -21.00 -4.42
N ALA A 195 14.26 -19.95 -4.29
CA ALA A 195 13.80 -19.43 -3.00
C ALA A 195 12.27 -19.30 -2.97
N SER A 196 11.62 -19.81 -1.92
CA SER A 196 10.18 -19.62 -1.72
C SER A 196 9.86 -18.16 -1.38
N ILE A 197 8.89 -17.55 -2.08
CA ILE A 197 8.49 -16.14 -1.90
C ILE A 197 7.11 -16.04 -1.28
N ALA A 198 6.95 -15.17 -0.29
CA ALA A 198 5.65 -14.86 0.30
C ALA A 198 5.04 -13.62 -0.39
N VAL A 199 3.74 -13.65 -0.66
CA VAL A 199 2.99 -12.56 -1.32
C VAL A 199 1.79 -12.17 -0.46
N SER A 200 1.56 -10.88 -0.25
CA SER A 200 0.38 -10.36 0.48
C SER A 200 -0.35 -9.26 -0.30
N MET A 201 -1.65 -9.13 -0.07
CA MET A 201 -2.47 -8.05 -0.64
C MET A 201 -2.21 -6.73 0.09
N VAL A 202 -2.16 -5.61 -0.64
CA VAL A 202 -2.10 -4.26 -0.04
C VAL A 202 -3.51 -3.64 0.00
N PRO A 203 -3.94 -3.01 1.12
CA PRO A 203 -5.20 -2.28 1.20
C PRO A 203 -5.29 -1.11 0.20
N LYS A 204 -6.48 -0.83 -0.33
CA LYS A 204 -6.72 0.31 -1.23
C LYS A 204 -6.18 1.67 -0.71
N PRO A 205 -6.39 2.10 0.55
CA PRO A 205 -5.87 3.39 1.02
C PRO A 205 -4.34 3.45 0.97
N PHE A 206 -3.68 2.37 1.38
CA PHE A 206 -2.23 2.22 1.42
C PHE A 206 -1.65 2.27 0.00
N ALA A 207 -2.18 1.45 -0.90
CA ALA A 207 -1.75 1.41 -2.29
C ALA A 207 -1.91 2.78 -2.98
N SER A 208 -3.06 3.44 -2.81
CA SER A 208 -3.31 4.77 -3.38
C SER A 208 -2.33 5.83 -2.87
N TYR A 209 -2.03 5.81 -1.56
CA TYR A 209 -1.07 6.72 -0.95
C TYR A 209 0.36 6.47 -1.45
N PHE A 210 0.83 5.22 -1.40
CA PHE A 210 2.18 4.84 -1.84
C PHE A 210 2.41 5.15 -3.32
N LEU A 211 1.48 4.76 -4.20
CA LEU A 211 1.57 5.02 -5.64
C LEU A 211 1.72 6.50 -5.96
N LYS A 212 1.04 7.36 -5.21
CA LYS A 212 1.05 8.81 -5.41
C LYS A 212 2.29 9.48 -4.82
N HIS A 213 2.73 9.07 -3.62
CA HIS A 213 3.68 9.85 -2.82
C HIS A 213 5.06 9.21 -2.60
N MET A 214 5.19 7.88 -2.68
CA MET A 214 6.39 7.18 -2.17
C MET A 214 7.06 6.22 -3.16
N THR A 215 6.38 5.72 -4.20
CA THR A 215 6.96 4.89 -5.28
C THR A 215 7.83 3.72 -4.81
N VAL A 216 9.00 3.42 -5.40
CA VAL A 216 9.81 3.98 -6.49
C VAL A 216 9.97 2.92 -7.59
N GLU A 217 10.05 3.30 -8.87
CA GLU A 217 10.03 2.33 -9.97
C GLU A 217 11.37 1.64 -10.25
N ALA A 218 11.32 0.31 -10.39
CA ALA A 218 12.44 -0.54 -10.74
C ALA A 218 12.89 -0.34 -12.20
N ARG A 219 14.20 -0.40 -12.44
CA ARG A 219 14.77 -0.40 -13.80
C ARG A 219 15.09 -1.83 -14.25
N ALA A 220 15.08 -2.05 -15.57
CA ALA A 220 15.53 -3.31 -16.15
C ALA A 220 17.05 -3.49 -15.93
N GLY A 221 17.51 -4.74 -15.80
CA GLY A 221 18.92 -5.09 -15.66
C GLY A 221 19.52 -4.96 -14.25
N ALA A 222 19.13 -3.93 -13.47
CA ALA A 222 19.63 -3.73 -12.10
C ALA A 222 18.95 -4.65 -11.06
N SER A 223 19.65 -4.92 -9.95
CA SER A 223 19.00 -5.48 -8.75
C SER A 223 18.10 -4.44 -8.11
N LEU A 224 17.00 -4.89 -7.48
CA LEU A 224 16.03 -3.97 -6.85
C LEU A 224 16.69 -3.19 -5.70
N ARG A 225 17.60 -3.84 -4.96
CA ARG A 225 18.34 -3.22 -3.84
C ARG A 225 19.27 -2.12 -4.32
N GLN A 226 20.13 -2.41 -5.32
CA GLN A 226 21.02 -1.41 -5.91
C GLN A 226 20.24 -0.18 -6.39
N ARG A 227 19.08 -0.38 -7.04
CA ARG A 227 18.28 0.74 -7.56
C ARG A 227 17.69 1.61 -6.44
N LEU A 228 17.34 1.04 -5.28
CA LEU A 228 16.94 1.82 -4.11
C LEU A 228 18.14 2.59 -3.54
N ASP A 229 19.27 1.91 -3.31
CA ASP A 229 20.48 2.52 -2.75
C ASP A 229 21.03 3.66 -3.65
N GLU A 230 20.85 3.58 -4.97
CA GLU A 230 21.12 4.68 -5.92
C GLU A 230 20.26 5.91 -5.66
N VAL A 231 18.95 5.72 -5.49
CA VAL A 231 18.01 6.82 -5.26
C VAL A 231 18.27 7.43 -3.89
N GLU A 232 18.40 6.62 -2.84
CA GLU A 232 18.67 7.07 -1.47
C GLU A 232 19.99 7.83 -1.31
N ARG A 233 21.01 7.52 -2.13
CA ARG A 233 22.27 8.28 -2.16
C ARG A 233 22.11 9.71 -2.69
N THR A 234 21.12 9.93 -3.55
CA THR A 234 20.79 11.25 -4.12
C THR A 234 19.66 11.96 -3.37
N LEU A 235 18.85 11.20 -2.63
CA LEU A 235 17.70 11.70 -1.89
C LEU A 235 18.17 12.35 -0.60
N ASN A 236 17.62 13.53 -0.29
CA ASN A 236 17.84 14.14 1.02
C ASN A 236 17.33 13.19 2.13
N PRO A 237 18.18 12.82 3.13
CA PRO A 237 17.80 12.14 4.35
C PRO A 237 16.38 12.44 4.88
N LYS A 238 16.05 13.73 5.01
CA LYS A 238 14.81 14.23 5.62
C LYS A 238 13.56 13.86 4.79
N VAL A 239 13.70 13.69 3.48
CA VAL A 239 12.56 13.40 2.58
C VAL A 239 11.96 12.03 2.90
N SER A 240 12.78 11.01 3.19
CA SER A 240 12.25 9.70 3.61
C SER A 240 11.50 9.81 4.93
N ASP A 241 12.10 10.51 5.91
CA ASP A 241 11.51 10.69 7.25
C ASP A 241 10.16 11.42 7.19
N ILE A 242 10.07 12.52 6.44
CA ILE A 242 8.83 13.29 6.24
C ILE A 242 7.76 12.46 5.55
N LEU A 243 8.11 11.69 4.50
CA LEU A 243 7.15 10.86 3.77
C LEU A 243 6.61 9.72 4.65
N TRP A 244 7.46 9.09 5.47
CA TRP A 244 7.05 8.06 6.41
C TRP A 244 6.22 8.62 7.58
N GLN A 245 6.57 9.79 8.10
CA GLN A 245 5.81 10.50 9.12
C GLN A 245 4.40 10.87 8.63
N GLN A 246 4.30 11.39 7.39
CA GLN A 246 3.00 11.65 6.77
C GLN A 246 2.23 10.35 6.48
N ALA A 247 2.91 9.25 6.14
CA ALA A 247 2.29 7.94 5.96
C ALA A 247 1.71 7.39 7.28
N ASP A 248 2.45 7.51 8.38
CA ASP A 248 2.02 7.10 9.73
C ASP A 248 0.73 7.82 10.12
N GLU A 249 0.67 9.14 9.90
CA GLU A 249 -0.51 9.97 10.19
C GLU A 249 -1.71 9.65 9.28
N VAL A 250 -1.51 9.61 7.96
CA VAL A 250 -2.60 9.47 6.98
C VAL A 250 -3.17 8.04 6.93
N LEU A 251 -2.32 7.02 7.15
CA LEU A 251 -2.72 5.61 7.06
C LEU A 251 -2.95 4.96 8.42
N GLY A 252 -2.64 5.64 9.53
CA GLY A 252 -2.73 5.09 10.89
C GLY A 252 -1.82 3.87 11.07
N LEU A 253 -0.57 3.96 10.61
CA LEU A 253 0.33 2.81 10.56
C LEU A 253 0.64 2.30 11.97
N GLN A 254 0.30 1.03 12.23
CA GLN A 254 0.63 0.36 13.48
C GLN A 254 2.09 -0.06 13.45
N VAL A 255 2.92 0.69 14.17
CA VAL A 255 4.36 0.45 14.31
C VAL A 255 4.63 -0.34 15.58
N SER A 256 5.45 -1.40 15.52
CA SER A 256 5.75 -2.19 16.72
C SER A 256 6.76 -1.47 17.62
N ASP A 257 6.42 -1.27 18.90
CA ASP A 257 7.31 -0.70 19.93
C ASP A 257 8.41 -1.69 20.37
N THR A 258 9.34 -1.99 19.47
CA THR A 258 10.53 -2.80 19.79
C THR A 258 11.58 -1.96 20.50
N ASN A 259 11.37 -1.70 21.80
CA ASN A 259 12.35 -1.32 22.83
C ASN A 259 13.36 -0.19 22.52
N CYS A 260 13.12 0.63 21.49
CA CYS A 260 14.01 1.70 21.09
C CYS A 260 13.59 3.03 21.74
N ASN A 261 14.43 3.52 22.66
CA ASN A 261 14.33 4.86 23.29
C ASN A 261 14.51 6.04 22.30
N VAL A 262 14.35 5.79 21.00
CA VAL A 262 14.22 6.83 19.97
C VAL A 262 12.89 7.52 20.22
N LYS A 263 12.95 8.76 20.72
CA LYS A 263 11.79 9.65 20.78
C LYS A 263 11.26 9.79 19.36
N SER A 264 10.07 9.25 19.10
CA SER A 264 9.40 9.39 17.81
C SER A 264 9.30 10.87 17.47
N SER A 265 9.88 11.27 16.34
CA SER A 265 9.78 12.63 15.80
C SER A 265 8.46 12.88 15.07
N SER A 266 7.47 11.99 15.24
CA SER A 266 6.07 12.23 14.88
C SER A 266 5.64 13.63 15.27
N PHE A 267 4.91 14.32 14.38
CA PHE A 267 4.35 15.63 14.66
C PHE A 267 3.63 15.58 16.01
N PRO A 268 4.05 16.38 17.01
CA PRO A 268 3.43 16.29 18.31
C PRO A 268 2.04 16.90 18.21
N VAL A 269 1.03 16.05 18.03
CA VAL A 269 -0.38 16.44 17.93
C VAL A 269 -0.84 16.98 19.29
N PHE A 270 -0.53 18.26 19.54
CA PHE A 270 -0.82 18.93 20.79
C PHE A 270 -2.29 19.37 20.86
N ILE A 271 -3.18 18.42 21.17
CA ILE A 271 -4.55 18.74 21.60
C ILE A 271 -4.49 19.39 22.99
N ASN A 272 -4.21 20.69 23.03
CA ASN A 272 -4.10 21.46 24.26
C ASN A 272 -4.65 22.88 24.02
N THR A 273 -5.86 23.15 24.53
CA THR A 273 -6.66 24.34 24.23
C THR A 273 -6.24 25.62 24.98
N GLY A 274 -5.09 25.61 25.66
CA GLY A 274 -4.58 26.75 26.44
C GLY A 274 -3.44 27.53 25.76
N LEU A 275 -2.94 28.59 26.43
CA LEU A 275 -1.78 29.38 26.00
C LEU A 275 -0.50 28.54 25.76
N SER A 276 -0.38 27.39 26.44
CA SER A 276 0.68 26.39 26.21
C SER A 276 0.59 25.77 24.80
N GLY A 277 -0.63 25.49 24.33
CA GLY A 277 -0.88 24.97 22.98
C GLY A 277 -0.47 25.96 21.89
N TYR A 278 -0.87 27.24 22.02
CA TYR A 278 -0.47 28.28 21.05
C TYR A 278 1.06 28.37 20.90
N LYS A 279 1.81 28.44 22.02
CA LYS A 279 3.28 28.51 21.97
C LYS A 279 3.90 27.28 21.29
N LYS A 280 3.37 26.09 21.58
CA LYS A 280 3.83 24.83 20.97
C LYS A 280 3.54 24.75 19.47
N LEU A 281 2.32 25.07 19.05
CA LEU A 281 1.92 25.11 17.64
C LEU A 281 2.71 26.15 16.85
N LYS A 282 2.99 27.32 17.44
CA LYS A 282 3.84 28.34 16.82
C LYS A 282 5.29 27.85 16.66
N GLN A 283 5.87 27.22 17.69
CA GLN A 283 7.21 26.62 17.59
C GLN A 283 7.27 25.50 16.54
N GLN A 284 6.23 24.66 16.45
CA GLN A 284 6.12 23.61 15.44
C GLN A 284 5.99 24.18 14.03
N LEU A 285 5.19 25.24 13.84
CA LEU A 285 5.06 25.97 12.57
C LEU A 285 6.40 26.56 12.12
N ASP A 286 7.13 27.20 13.04
CA ASP A 286 8.41 27.84 12.70
C ASP A 286 9.47 26.78 12.31
N TRP A 287 9.53 25.66 13.04
CA TRP A 287 10.37 24.51 12.68
C TRP A 287 10.00 23.87 11.33
N LEU A 288 8.71 23.73 11.04
CA LEU A 288 8.21 23.22 9.76
C LEU A 288 8.57 24.11 8.57
N VAL A 289 8.42 25.44 8.75
CA VAL A 289 8.83 26.43 7.74
C VAL A 289 10.33 26.35 7.49
N GLU A 290 11.14 26.20 8.55
CA GLU A 290 12.58 25.97 8.45
C GLU A 290 12.92 24.67 7.70
N GLN A 291 12.27 23.54 8.02
CA GLN A 291 12.50 22.29 7.28
C GLN A 291 12.10 22.39 5.81
N ARG A 292 10.97 23.04 5.50
CA ARG A 292 10.54 23.30 4.10
C ARG A 292 11.58 24.15 3.37
N GLN A 293 12.08 25.22 3.98
CA GLN A 293 13.12 26.06 3.39
C GLN A 293 14.45 25.31 3.18
N SER A 294 14.92 24.57 4.18
CA SER A 294 16.12 23.72 4.09
C SER A 294 15.99 22.73 2.94
N LEU A 295 14.85 22.04 2.80
CA LEU A 295 14.60 21.18 1.65
C LEU A 295 14.72 21.93 0.33
N TYR A 296 14.04 23.08 0.15
CA TYR A 296 14.12 23.86 -1.10
C TYR A 296 15.55 24.26 -1.49
N TYR A 297 16.40 24.63 -0.54
CA TYR A 297 17.81 24.96 -0.80
C TYR A 297 18.68 23.73 -1.11
N GLU A 298 18.28 22.56 -0.63
CA GLU A 298 18.97 21.28 -0.85
C GLU A 298 18.44 20.51 -2.10
N LEU A 299 17.44 21.04 -2.81
CA LEU A 299 16.99 20.47 -4.08
C LEU A 299 17.97 20.76 -5.22
N PRO A 300 18.21 19.81 -6.14
CA PRO A 300 19.10 20.02 -7.28
C PRO A 300 18.57 21.04 -8.30
N PHE A 301 17.29 21.45 -8.20
CA PHE A 301 16.68 22.48 -9.05
C PHE A 301 15.84 23.45 -8.20
N PRO A 302 16.00 24.77 -8.39
CA PRO A 302 15.18 25.75 -7.69
C PRO A 302 13.72 25.69 -8.16
N SER A 303 12.80 25.59 -7.19
CA SER A 303 11.33 25.54 -7.31
C SER A 303 10.71 24.23 -7.88
N CYS A 304 10.02 23.49 -7.00
CA CYS A 304 9.10 22.41 -7.38
C CYS A 304 7.85 22.89 -8.15
N GLU A 305 7.62 24.20 -8.21
CA GLU A 305 6.42 24.82 -8.79
C GLU A 305 6.54 25.03 -10.32
N LEU A 306 7.75 24.94 -10.87
CA LEU A 306 8.06 25.10 -12.30
C LEU A 306 8.50 23.79 -12.97
N LEU A 307 8.24 22.63 -12.35
CA LEU A 307 8.71 21.35 -12.87
C LEU A 307 8.01 20.99 -14.19
N ASP A 308 8.82 20.85 -15.24
CA ASP A 308 8.46 20.15 -16.47
C ASP A 308 7.93 18.75 -16.10
N PRO A 309 6.76 18.32 -16.63
CA PRO A 309 6.25 16.95 -16.46
C PRO A 309 7.25 15.83 -16.80
N SER A 310 8.30 16.12 -17.58
CA SER A 310 9.40 15.16 -17.80
C SER A 310 10.17 14.80 -16.52
N LEU A 311 10.21 15.70 -15.52
CA LEU A 311 10.91 15.52 -14.25
C LEU A 311 10.17 14.62 -13.25
N ASP A 312 8.87 14.38 -13.43
CA ASP A 312 8.12 13.39 -12.63
C ASP A 312 8.63 11.95 -12.84
N ALA A 313 9.40 11.71 -13.91
CA ALA A 313 10.09 10.44 -14.16
C ALA A 313 11.32 10.22 -13.25
N ASP A 314 11.89 11.29 -12.66
CA ASP A 314 12.95 11.16 -11.66
C ASP A 314 12.35 10.86 -10.28
N PRO A 315 12.61 9.67 -9.69
CA PRO A 315 12.07 9.35 -8.38
C PRO A 315 12.56 10.31 -7.28
N THR A 316 13.77 10.85 -7.37
CA THR A 316 14.31 11.77 -6.35
C THR A 316 13.54 13.09 -6.38
N MET A 317 13.24 13.63 -7.56
CA MET A 317 12.42 14.84 -7.71
C MET A 317 10.98 14.62 -7.25
N ARG A 318 10.36 13.51 -7.64
CA ARG A 318 8.97 13.17 -7.29
C ARG A 318 8.78 12.90 -5.78
N LEU A 319 9.75 12.23 -5.15
CA LEU A 319 9.76 12.02 -3.69
C LEU A 319 9.91 13.34 -2.94
N SER A 320 10.91 14.15 -3.30
CA SER A 320 11.14 15.46 -2.70
C SER A 320 9.94 16.39 -2.85
N THR A 321 9.33 16.44 -4.05
CA THR A 321 8.09 17.20 -4.30
C THR A 321 6.94 16.72 -3.44
N SER A 322 6.84 15.41 -3.20
CA SER A 322 5.82 14.82 -2.31
C SER A 322 6.05 15.19 -0.84
N ALA A 323 7.30 15.22 -0.38
CA ALA A 323 7.65 15.66 0.98
C ALA A 323 7.40 17.17 1.18
N THR A 324 7.75 18.00 0.20
CA THR A 324 7.46 19.45 0.23
C THR A 324 5.95 19.71 0.33
N LYS A 325 5.13 18.99 -0.45
CA LYS A 325 3.66 19.08 -0.39
C LYS A 325 3.08 18.58 0.93
N ALA A 326 3.70 17.57 1.57
CA ALA A 326 3.32 17.12 2.91
C ALA A 326 3.58 18.21 3.96
N LEU A 327 4.76 18.85 3.92
CA LEU A 327 5.09 19.97 4.81
C LEU A 327 4.15 21.17 4.59
N GLU A 328 3.80 21.49 3.35
CA GLU A 328 2.84 22.57 3.03
C GLU A 328 1.47 22.33 3.66
N HIS A 329 0.93 21.13 3.47
CA HIS A 329 -0.34 20.73 4.05
C HIS A 329 -0.33 20.81 5.58
N GLU A 330 0.74 20.36 6.23
CA GLU A 330 0.90 20.42 7.68
C GLU A 330 1.09 21.86 8.20
N ILE A 331 1.86 22.70 7.48
CA ILE A 331 2.00 24.14 7.75
C ILE A 331 0.63 24.83 7.73
N ASP A 332 -0.18 24.55 6.71
CA ASP A 332 -1.49 25.18 6.54
C ASP A 332 -2.52 24.64 7.55
N ARG A 333 -2.45 23.35 7.93
CA ARG A 333 -3.22 22.79 9.06
C ARG A 333 -2.93 23.55 10.36
N ILE A 334 -1.65 23.71 10.72
CA ILE A 334 -1.26 24.39 11.96
C ILE A 334 -1.62 25.89 11.92
N ARG A 335 -1.49 26.54 10.76
CA ARG A 335 -1.97 27.93 10.57
C ARG A 335 -3.47 28.05 10.83
N ALA A 336 -4.29 27.11 10.33
CA ALA A 336 -5.73 27.09 10.59
C ALA A 336 -6.03 26.90 12.09
N GLU A 337 -5.34 25.98 12.77
CA GLU A 337 -5.48 25.76 14.22
C GLU A 337 -5.08 27.00 15.04
N LEU A 338 -3.97 27.66 14.69
CA LEU A 338 -3.54 28.91 15.33
C LEU A 338 -4.57 30.03 15.14
N LEU A 339 -5.19 30.15 13.96
CA LEU A 339 -6.26 31.13 13.71
C LEU A 339 -7.50 30.87 14.58
N VAL A 340 -7.86 29.60 14.81
CA VAL A 340 -8.96 29.23 15.73
C VAL A 340 -8.62 29.64 17.17
N LEU A 341 -7.40 29.36 17.65
CA LEU A 341 -6.96 29.75 18.99
C LEU A 341 -6.92 31.27 19.19
N ILE A 342 -6.50 32.04 18.18
CA ILE A 342 -6.49 33.51 18.21
C ILE A 342 -7.94 34.04 18.34
N ARG A 343 -8.87 33.54 17.52
CA ARG A 343 -10.29 33.91 17.58
C ARG A 343 -10.91 33.56 18.94
N TYR A 344 -10.64 32.38 19.47
CA TYR A 344 -11.10 31.97 20.79
C TYR A 344 -10.61 32.95 21.87
N LYS A 345 -9.31 33.30 21.86
CA LYS A 345 -8.77 34.28 22.83
C LYS A 345 -9.46 35.65 22.72
N SER A 346 -9.76 36.14 21.50
CA SER A 346 -10.45 37.42 21.33
C SER A 346 -11.90 37.43 21.84
N HIS A 347 -12.58 36.28 21.89
CA HIS A 347 -13.94 36.19 22.44
C HIS A 347 -13.98 36.02 23.97
N PHE A 348 -12.94 35.42 24.57
CA PHE A 348 -12.89 35.16 26.02
C PHE A 348 -12.03 36.14 26.82
N SER A 349 -11.28 37.04 26.16
CA SER A 349 -10.86 38.29 26.78
C SER A 349 -12.07 39.21 26.94
N VAL A 350 -12.89 38.91 27.94
CA VAL A 350 -13.75 39.92 28.59
C VAL A 350 -12.83 41.10 28.91
N PRO A 351 -13.19 42.35 28.55
CA PRO A 351 -12.43 43.49 29.06
C PRO A 351 -12.54 43.42 30.57
N ASN A 352 -11.42 43.15 31.26
CA ASN A 352 -11.33 43.49 32.67
C ASN A 352 -11.72 44.97 32.73
N LYS A 353 -12.86 45.26 33.35
CA LYS A 353 -13.13 46.60 33.82
C LYS A 353 -11.94 46.93 34.71
N VAL A 354 -11.11 47.85 34.23
CA VAL A 354 -10.23 48.60 35.10
C VAL A 354 -11.18 49.25 36.10
N ASP A 355 -10.96 49.02 37.39
CA ASP A 355 -11.68 49.73 38.42
C ASP A 355 -11.27 51.21 38.32
N GLU A 356 -12.08 52.00 37.61
CA GLU A 356 -11.98 53.45 37.55
C GLU A 356 -12.46 54.06 38.86
N ASP A 357 -11.77 53.76 39.96
CA ASP A 357 -12.07 54.29 41.31
C ASP A 357 -10.78 54.48 42.13
N GLU A 358 -9.77 55.14 41.55
CA GLU A 358 -8.63 55.68 42.32
C GLU A 358 -8.08 57.00 41.73
N ILE A 359 -8.98 57.95 41.44
CA ILE A 359 -8.64 59.38 41.23
C ILE A 359 -9.51 60.25 42.14
N SER A 360 -9.18 60.33 43.43
CA SER A 360 -9.55 61.49 44.26
C SER A 360 -8.81 61.54 45.60
N THR A 361 -8.41 62.76 46.00
CA THR A 361 -7.75 63.13 47.28
C THR A 361 -6.36 62.53 47.53
N SER A 362 -5.34 63.24 48.03
CA SER A 362 -5.21 64.60 48.59
C SER A 362 -4.00 65.33 47.97
N HIS A 363 -4.01 66.62 47.62
CA HIS A 363 -4.10 67.84 48.45
C HIS A 363 -2.89 68.09 49.39
N GLU A 364 -2.18 69.19 49.08
CA GLU A 364 -1.48 70.15 49.95
C GLU A 364 -0.66 69.72 51.18
N GLN A 365 0.65 69.99 51.11
CA GLN A 365 1.47 70.78 52.08
C GLN A 365 2.89 70.92 51.47
N GLU A 366 3.35 72.10 51.05
CA GLU A 366 3.92 73.22 51.83
C GLU A 366 5.16 72.89 52.68
N MET A 367 6.24 73.66 52.39
CA MET A 367 7.59 73.73 52.99
C MET A 367 8.57 72.58 52.72
#